data_AF-A0A533MLI2-F1
#
_entry.id   AF-A0A533MLI2-F1
#
_cell.length_a   1.000
_cell.length_b   1.000
_cell.length_c   1.000
_cell.angle_alpha   90.00
_cell.angle_beta   90.00
_cell.angle_gamma   90.00
#
_symmetry.space_group_name_H-M   'P 1'
#
loop_
_entity.id
_entity.type
_entity.pdbx_description
1 polymer ?
#
loop_
_entity_poly.entity_id
_entity_poly.type
_entity_poly.pdbx_seq_one_letter_code
_entity_poly.pdbx_strand_id
1 'polypeptide(L)' 'DLGFKSYISDPGFNLSKNPGLRMYESGDVKEGVGAGGGMFAAGIMGIGQDELRDQVELICDQVF' A
#
# COMPACT_ATOMS: atom_id res chain seq x y z
N ASP A 1 -25.58 -0.60 5.34
CA ASP A 1 -24.82 0.01 6.45
C ASP A 1 -24.65 -1.05 7.54
N LEU A 2 -23.44 -1.23 8.04
CA LEU A 2 -23.08 -2.28 9.01
C LEU A 2 -22.69 -1.71 10.39
N GLY A 3 -22.76 -0.39 10.59
CA GLY A 3 -22.58 0.24 11.90
C GLY A 3 -21.12 0.41 12.35
N PHE A 4 -20.14 0.27 11.45
CA PHE A 4 -18.72 0.51 11.75
C PHE A 4 -18.09 1.51 10.77
N LYS A 5 -17.06 2.22 11.23
CA LYS A 5 -16.24 3.09 10.37
C LYS A 5 -15.25 2.25 9.59
N SER A 6 -15.19 2.45 8.27
CA SER A 6 -14.15 1.92 7.41
C SER A 6 -13.10 2.98 7.12
N TYR A 7 -11.84 2.54 7.05
CA TYR A 7 -10.72 3.36 6.63
C TYR A 7 -10.04 2.66 5.45
N ILE A 8 -9.54 3.45 4.52
CA ILE A 8 -8.93 2.98 3.28
C ILE A 8 -7.57 3.65 3.16
N SER A 9 -6.55 2.85 2.86
CA SER A 9 -5.19 3.32 2.56
C SER A 9 -4.92 3.06 1.09
N ASP A 10 -4.66 4.12 0.35
CA ASP A 10 -4.26 4.06 -1.06
C ASP A 10 -2.73 4.23 -1.15
N PRO A 11 -1.97 3.17 -1.50
CA PRO A 11 -0.52 3.24 -1.65
C PRO A 11 -0.08 3.94 -2.95
N GLY A 12 -0.99 4.19 -3.90
CA GLY A 12 -0.67 4.78 -5.21
C GLY A 12 0.30 3.95 -6.03
N PHE A 13 0.09 2.63 -6.10
CA PHE A 13 0.98 1.72 -6.86
C PHE A 13 0.91 1.93 -8.37
N ASN A 14 -0.12 2.60 -8.89
CA ASN A 14 -0.14 3.11 -10.27
C ASN A 14 1.08 3.97 -10.63
N LEU A 15 1.69 4.67 -9.65
CA LEU A 15 2.89 5.48 -9.83
C LEU A 15 4.19 4.67 -9.68
N SER A 16 4.09 3.38 -9.34
CA SER A 16 5.25 2.57 -9.04
C SER A 16 6.09 2.28 -10.29
N LYS A 17 7.41 2.17 -10.14
CA LYS A 17 8.33 1.68 -11.18
C LYS A 17 8.32 0.15 -11.30
N ASN A 18 8.00 -0.56 -10.21
CA ASN A 18 7.96 -2.02 -10.18
C ASN A 18 6.70 -2.55 -10.90
N PRO A 19 6.83 -3.35 -11.98
CA PRO A 19 5.67 -3.89 -12.70
C PRO A 19 4.75 -4.76 -11.84
N GLY A 20 5.30 -5.51 -10.87
CA GLY A 20 4.52 -6.35 -9.97
C GLY A 20 3.63 -5.54 -9.03
N LEU A 21 4.10 -4.39 -8.56
CA LEU A 21 3.28 -3.48 -7.74
C LEU A 21 2.15 -2.86 -8.55
N ARG A 22 2.40 -2.46 -9.81
CA ARG A 22 1.35 -1.91 -10.69
C ARG A 22 0.19 -2.88 -10.96
N MET A 23 0.39 -4.20 -10.82
CA MET A 23 -0.68 -5.19 -10.99
C MET A 23 -1.78 -5.09 -9.92
N TYR A 24 -1.52 -4.42 -8.79
CA TYR A 24 -2.58 -4.15 -7.80
C TYR A 24 -3.73 -3.34 -8.39
N GLU A 25 -3.44 -2.49 -9.38
CA GLU A 25 -4.43 -1.68 -10.09
C GLU A 25 -5.34 -2.51 -11.02
N SER A 26 -4.87 -3.70 -11.46
CA SER A 26 -5.68 -4.68 -12.20
C SER A 26 -6.46 -5.64 -11.30
N GLY A 27 -6.37 -5.47 -9.98
CA GLY A 27 -7.10 -6.27 -9.00
C GLY A 27 -6.33 -7.47 -8.45
N ASP A 28 -5.05 -7.59 -8.78
CA ASP A 28 -4.16 -8.63 -8.23
C ASP A 28 -3.79 -8.31 -6.78
N VAL A 29 -3.75 -9.34 -5.93
CA VAL A 29 -3.46 -9.28 -4.49
C VAL A 29 -4.45 -8.43 -3.68
N LYS A 30 -4.45 -7.09 -3.86
CA LYS A 30 -5.23 -6.06 -3.17
C LYS A 30 -5.01 -5.97 -1.66
N GLU A 31 -5.16 -7.05 -0.93
CA GLU A 31 -5.15 -7.08 0.52
C GLU A 31 -4.40 -8.29 1.09
N GLY A 32 -4.30 -8.33 2.42
CA GLY A 32 -3.60 -9.39 3.15
C GLY A 32 -2.66 -8.85 4.23
N VAL A 33 -2.32 -9.70 5.20
CA VAL A 33 -1.29 -9.46 6.25
C VAL A 33 -1.50 -8.15 7.04
N GLY A 34 -2.70 -7.58 7.01
CA GLY A 34 -3.00 -6.29 7.65
C GLY A 34 -2.34 -5.08 6.97
N ALA A 35 -1.91 -5.18 5.70
CA ALA A 35 -1.20 -4.11 4.99
C ALA A 35 -1.95 -2.76 5.02
N GLY A 36 -3.26 -2.76 4.73
CA GLY A 36 -4.09 -1.55 4.78
C GLY A 36 -4.09 -0.85 6.14
N GLY A 37 -4.14 -1.63 7.22
CA GLY A 37 -4.07 -1.13 8.59
C GLY A 37 -2.68 -0.61 8.96
N GLY A 38 -1.62 -1.29 8.51
CA GLY A 38 -0.24 -0.84 8.68
C GLY A 38 0.01 0.50 7.99
N MET A 39 -0.43 0.64 6.74
CA MET A 39 -0.35 1.91 5.99
C MET A 39 -1.16 3.02 6.66
N PHE A 40 -2.33 2.70 7.19
CA PHE A 40 -3.17 3.66 7.91
C PHE A 40 -2.48 4.15 9.20
N ALA A 41 -1.91 3.23 9.97
CA ALA A 41 -1.18 3.57 11.20
C ALA A 41 0.05 4.44 10.90
N ALA A 42 0.81 4.12 9.84
CA ALA A 42 1.93 4.94 9.38
C ALA A 42 1.51 6.38 9.05
N GLY A 43 0.37 6.55 8.35
CA GLY A 43 -0.21 7.86 8.06
C GLY A 43 -0.58 8.66 9.31
N ILE A 44 -1.14 8.00 10.34
CA ILE A 44 -1.41 8.63 11.66
C ILE A 44 -0.11 9.11 12.32
N MET A 45 1.00 8.40 12.10
CA MET A 45 2.33 8.76 12.62
C MET A 45 3.05 9.80 11.76
N GLY A 46 2.43 10.31 10.69
CA GLY A 46 2.98 11.36 9.83
C GLY A 46 3.84 10.86 8.68
N ILE A 47 3.86 9.54 8.42
CA ILE A 47 4.58 8.96 7.28
C ILE A 47 3.73 9.13 6.01
N GLY A 48 4.33 9.69 4.97
CA GLY A 48 3.68 9.91 3.68
C GLY A 48 3.42 8.60 2.92
N GLN A 49 2.37 8.57 2.10
CA GLN A 49 2.10 7.40 1.24
C GLN A 49 3.16 7.23 0.14
N ASP A 50 3.75 8.32 -0.33
CA ASP A 50 4.89 8.31 -1.24
C ASP A 50 6.13 7.69 -0.59
N GLU A 51 6.46 8.08 0.64
CA GLU A 51 7.54 7.48 1.41
C GLU A 51 7.31 5.98 1.61
N LEU A 52 6.08 5.59 1.93
CA LEU A 52 5.71 4.18 2.09
C LEU A 52 5.89 3.40 0.78
N ARG A 53 5.40 3.95 -0.35
CA ARG A 53 5.56 3.33 -1.67
C ARG A 53 7.04 3.18 -2.03
N ASP A 54 7.85 4.20 -1.80
CA ASP A 54 9.29 4.17 -2.10
C ASP A 54 10.01 3.08 -1.29
N GLN A 55 9.62 2.86 -0.02
CA GLN A 55 10.15 1.75 0.79
C GLN A 55 9.69 0.37 0.30
N VAL A 56 8.43 0.24 -0.11
CA VAL A 56 7.92 -1.01 -0.70
C VAL A 56 8.70 -1.36 -1.98
N GLU A 57 8.92 -0.37 -2.86
CA GLU A 57 9.72 -0.54 -4.08
C GLU A 57 11.13 -1.00 -3.76
N LEU A 58 11.81 -0.32 -2.83
CA LEU A 58 13.16 -0.67 -2.40
C LEU A 58 13.27 -2.12 -1.92
N ILE A 59 12.30 -2.59 -1.12
CA ILE A 59 12.30 -3.96 -0.61
C ILE A 59 12.00 -4.96 -1.74
N CYS A 60 11.04 -4.67 -2.62
CA CYS A 60 10.75 -5.52 -3.77
C CYS A 60 11.98 -5.71 -4.66
N ASP A 61 12.72 -4.64 -4.93
CA ASP A 61 13.94 -4.68 -5.76
C ASP A 61 15.13 -5.38 -5.08
N GLN A 62 15.08 -5.58 -3.76
CA GLN A 62 16.10 -6.34 -3.01
C GLN A 62 15.80 -7.85 -2.95
N VAL A 63 14.52 -8.21 -3.02
CA VAL A 63 14.06 -9.60 -2.84
C VAL A 63 13.94 -10.33 -4.18
N PHE A 64 13.67 -9.61 -5.28
CA PHE A 64 13.40 -10.17 -6.61
C PHE A 64 14.39 -9.62 -7.65
#